data_AF-A0A934ZU65-F1
#
_entry.id   AF-A0A934ZU65-F1
#
_cell.length_a   1.000
_cell.length_b   1.000
_cell.length_c   1.000
_cell.angle_alpha   90.00
_cell.angle_beta   90.00
_cell.angle_gamma   90.00
#
_symmetry.space_group_name_H-M   'P 1'
#
loop_
_entity.id
_entity.type
_entity.pdbx_description
1 polymer ?
#
loop_
_entity_poly.entity_id
_entity_poly.type
_entity_poly.pdbx_seq_one_letter_code
_entity_poly.pdbx_strand_id
1 'polypeptide(L)'
;MGSTSSDARFDRYYRRIQLGLRLLAHGARAQTACDWSGLTPDRLITLKRRWLPDAGDGFRGPAPTSFQPFFRSAVRLANATVFASIHHSLCQRSIPPGESWELQPGLENGERLCSAFEIFREWEPDADLEFDQAALLARGAANSENIELLRCLKCHSAMLIDKWARRREVCSGCRSRRDANP
;
A
#
# COMPACT_ATOMS: atom_id res chain seq x y z
N MET A 1 8.92 -13.34 -33.73
CA MET A 1 7.75 -12.47 -33.95
C MET A 1 7.90 -11.29 -33.01
N GLY A 2 8.51 -10.19 -33.49
CA GLY A 2 8.85 -9.03 -32.67
C GLY A 2 7.67 -8.07 -32.62
N SER A 3 7.12 -7.83 -31.42
CA SER A 3 6.18 -6.73 -31.23
C SER A 3 6.94 -5.42 -31.38
N THR A 4 6.52 -4.65 -32.36
CA THR A 4 6.96 -3.30 -32.69
C THR A 4 7.01 -2.40 -31.45
N SER A 5 8.16 -1.75 -31.22
CA SER A 5 8.41 -0.78 -30.13
C SER A 5 7.27 0.24 -29.88
N SER A 6 6.49 0.53 -30.92
CA SER A 6 5.27 1.34 -30.88
C SER A 6 4.19 0.76 -29.95
N ASP A 7 3.89 -0.53 -30.05
CA ASP A 7 2.82 -1.18 -29.28
C ASP A 7 3.14 -1.22 -27.78
N ALA A 8 4.40 -1.49 -27.42
CA ALA A 8 4.86 -1.47 -26.04
C ALA A 8 4.77 -0.07 -25.41
N ARG A 9 5.01 0.99 -26.20
CA ARG A 9 4.84 2.38 -25.75
C ARG A 9 3.36 2.73 -25.56
N PHE A 10 2.49 2.27 -26.46
CA PHE A 10 1.04 2.49 -26.35
C PHE A 10 0.46 1.76 -25.14
N ASP A 11 0.82 0.49 -24.95
CA ASP A 11 0.40 -0.31 -23.79
C ASP A 11 0.80 0.36 -22.48
N ARG A 12 2.08 0.75 -22.35
CA ARG A 12 2.58 1.45 -21.16
C ARG A 12 1.86 2.77 -20.91
N TYR A 13 1.52 3.52 -21.96
CA TYR A 13 0.77 4.76 -21.82
C TYR A 13 -0.66 4.51 -21.32
N TYR A 14 -1.34 3.50 -21.86
CA TYR A 14 -2.69 3.15 -21.45
C TYR A 14 -2.73 2.65 -20.00
N ARG A 15 -1.78 1.80 -19.61
CA ARG A 15 -1.62 1.34 -18.22
C ARG A 15 -1.43 2.49 -17.24
N ARG A 16 -0.66 3.52 -17.59
CA ARG A 16 -0.52 4.73 -16.76
C ARG A 16 -1.85 5.47 -16.57
N ILE A 17 -2.67 5.57 -17.63
CA ILE A 17 -4.00 6.18 -17.54
C ILE A 17 -4.91 5.35 -16.63
N GLN A 18 -4.96 4.03 -16.84
CA GLN A 18 -5.76 3.12 -16.02
C GLN A 18 -5.35 3.18 -14.55
N LEU A 19 -4.04 3.15 -14.27
CA LEU A 19 -3.52 3.30 -12.92
C LEU A 19 -3.90 4.66 -12.32
N GLY A 20 -3.74 5.76 -13.07
CA GLY A 20 -4.14 7.10 -12.63
C GLY A 20 -5.63 7.16 -12.24
N LEU A 21 -6.51 6.55 -13.04
CA LEU A 21 -7.94 6.47 -12.74
C LEU A 21 -8.22 5.64 -11.48
N ARG A 22 -7.56 4.49 -11.30
CA ARG A 22 -7.69 3.66 -10.09
C ARG A 22 -7.25 4.43 -8.84
N LEU A 23 -6.10 5.10 -8.90
CA LEU A 23 -5.59 5.91 -7.80
C LEU A 23 -6.59 7.01 -7.41
N LEU A 24 -7.12 7.74 -8.39
CA LEU A 24 -8.11 8.80 -8.16
C LEU A 24 -9.44 8.24 -7.61
N ALA A 25 -9.91 7.11 -8.13
CA ALA A 25 -11.14 6.45 -7.66
C ALA A 25 -11.00 5.98 -6.20
N HIS A 26 -9.81 5.54 -5.79
CA HIS A 26 -9.51 5.20 -4.39
C HIS A 26 -9.25 6.42 -3.50
N GLY A 27 -9.39 7.63 -4.03
CA GLY A 27 -9.22 8.88 -3.27
C GLY A 27 -7.77 9.23 -2.98
N ALA A 28 -6.81 8.69 -3.74
CA ALA A 28 -5.39 9.04 -3.58
C ALA A 28 -5.17 10.54 -3.76
N ARG A 29 -4.28 11.11 -2.93
CA ARG A 29 -3.87 12.50 -3.11
C ARG A 29 -3.17 12.70 -4.44
N ALA A 30 -3.28 13.90 -5.00
CA ALA A 30 -2.69 14.23 -6.28
C ALA A 30 -1.19 13.93 -6.37
N GLN A 31 -0.43 14.20 -5.31
CA GLN A 31 1.00 13.88 -5.25
C GLN A 31 1.23 12.37 -5.37
N THR A 32 0.55 11.57 -4.56
CA THR A 32 0.60 10.09 -4.63
C THR A 32 0.17 9.60 -6.01
N ALA A 33 -0.92 10.13 -6.56
CA ALA A 33 -1.36 9.76 -7.89
C ALA A 33 -0.30 10.08 -8.97
N CYS A 34 0.40 11.22 -8.86
CA CYS A 34 1.51 11.57 -9.75
C CYS A 34 2.69 10.62 -9.59
N ASP A 35 3.18 10.44 -8.37
CA ASP A 35 4.37 9.66 -8.06
C ASP A 35 4.24 8.21 -8.55
N TRP A 36 3.06 7.61 -8.36
CA TRP A 36 2.84 6.21 -8.69
C TRP A 36 2.44 5.99 -10.16
N SER A 37 1.65 6.88 -10.77
CA SER A 37 1.25 6.72 -12.19
C SER A 37 2.26 7.30 -13.18
N GLY A 38 3.12 8.23 -12.76
CA GLY A 38 3.98 9.00 -13.64
C GLY A 38 3.22 9.97 -14.56
N LEU A 39 1.95 10.28 -14.25
CA LEU A 39 1.18 11.32 -14.92
C LEU A 39 1.43 12.68 -14.24
N THR A 40 1.35 13.75 -15.03
CA THR A 40 1.43 15.11 -14.50
C THR A 40 0.13 15.50 -13.79
N PRO A 41 0.16 16.47 -12.85
CA PRO A 41 -1.04 16.97 -12.19
C PRO A 41 -2.14 17.38 -13.17
N ASP A 42 -1.81 18.11 -14.24
CA ASP A 42 -2.79 18.55 -15.25
C ASP A 42 -3.50 17.39 -15.94
N ARG A 43 -2.76 16.30 -16.21
CA ARG A 43 -3.34 15.09 -16.79
C ARG A 43 -4.28 14.40 -15.82
N LEU A 44 -3.92 14.30 -14.55
CA LEU A 44 -4.79 13.73 -13.52
C LEU A 44 -6.04 14.58 -13.31
N ILE A 45 -5.91 15.91 -13.28
CA ILE A 45 -7.04 16.84 -13.20
C ILE A 45 -7.98 16.63 -14.40
N THR A 46 -7.41 16.49 -15.60
CA THR A 46 -8.19 16.25 -16.83
C THR A 46 -8.91 14.91 -16.79
N LEU A 47 -8.22 13.85 -16.37
CA LEU A 47 -8.81 12.51 -16.21
C LEU A 47 -9.93 12.51 -15.18
N LYS A 48 -9.69 13.12 -14.01
CA LYS A 48 -10.69 13.23 -12.94
C LYS A 48 -11.95 13.93 -13.45
N ARG A 49 -11.80 15.12 -14.03
CA ARG A 49 -12.94 15.91 -14.55
C ARG A 49 -13.74 15.15 -15.61
N ARG A 50 -13.08 14.33 -16.42
CA ARG A 50 -13.74 13.61 -17.53
C ARG A 50 -14.42 12.31 -17.08
N TRP A 51 -13.79 11.55 -16.18
CA TRP A 51 -14.18 10.16 -15.90
C TRP A 51 -14.65 9.92 -14.46
N LEU A 52 -14.36 10.85 -13.55
CA LEU A 52 -14.66 10.75 -12.12
C LEU A 52 -15.21 12.09 -11.59
N PRO A 53 -16.30 12.63 -12.19
CA PRO A 53 -16.85 13.93 -11.79
C PRO A 53 -17.31 13.95 -10.33
N ASP A 54 -17.79 12.81 -9.82
CA ASP A 54 -18.29 12.66 -8.46
C ASP A 54 -17.22 12.20 -7.45
N ALA A 55 -15.99 11.93 -7.91
CA ALA A 55 -14.92 11.53 -6.99
C ALA A 55 -14.55 12.71 -6.08
N GLY A 56 -14.44 12.40 -4.79
CA GLY A 56 -14.03 13.35 -3.75
C GLY A 56 -12.75 14.09 -4.10
N ASP A 57 -12.52 15.21 -3.42
CA ASP A 57 -11.36 16.03 -3.73
C ASP A 57 -10.04 15.37 -3.31
N GLY A 58 -9.37 14.66 -4.24
CA GLY A 58 -8.02 14.14 -4.07
C GLY A 58 -6.92 15.22 -4.06
N PHE A 59 -7.25 16.51 -4.22
CA PHE A 59 -6.27 17.60 -4.11
C PHE A 59 -6.27 18.21 -2.70
N ARG A 60 -6.47 17.36 -1.68
CA ARG A 60 -6.30 17.75 -0.27
C ARG A 60 -4.80 17.91 0.06
N GLY A 61 -4.49 18.35 1.28
CA GLY A 61 -3.14 18.67 1.76
C GLY A 61 -2.07 17.55 1.59
N PRO A 62 -0.88 17.68 2.20
CA PRO A 62 0.24 16.77 1.94
C PRO A 62 -0.06 15.33 2.37
N ALA A 63 0.50 14.35 1.64
CA ALA A 63 0.41 12.94 1.99
C ALA A 63 0.89 12.67 3.43
N PRO A 64 0.28 11.70 4.14
CA PRO A 64 0.71 11.36 5.49
C PRO A 64 2.15 10.84 5.48
N THR A 65 2.90 11.21 6.52
CA THR A 65 4.32 10.83 6.68
C THR A 65 4.59 10.08 7.99
N SER A 66 3.62 9.99 8.89
CA SER A 66 3.78 9.37 10.21
C SER A 66 3.10 7.99 10.25
N PHE A 67 3.83 7.00 10.78
CA PHE A 67 3.31 5.66 11.04
C PHE A 67 2.56 5.55 12.39
N GLN A 68 2.73 6.52 13.29
CA GLN A 68 2.14 6.48 14.63
C GLN A 68 0.61 6.26 14.63
N PRO A 69 -0.20 6.82 13.71
CA PRO A 69 -1.64 6.58 13.69
C PRO A 69 -2.02 5.10 13.61
N PHE A 70 -1.22 4.25 12.97
CA PHE A 70 -1.51 2.81 12.84
C PHE A 70 -1.43 2.08 14.18
N PHE A 71 -0.61 2.57 15.10
CA PHE A 71 -0.39 1.94 16.41
C PHE A 71 -1.32 2.48 17.51
N ARG A 72 -2.20 3.44 17.21
CA ARG A 72 -3.10 4.06 18.19
C ARG A 72 -4.21 3.14 18.72
N SER A 73 -4.59 2.12 17.97
CA SER A 73 -5.58 1.11 18.42
C SER A 73 -5.25 -0.26 17.86
N ALA A 74 -5.74 -1.31 18.56
CA ALA A 74 -5.55 -2.69 18.12
C ALA A 74 -6.21 -2.96 16.76
N VAL A 75 -7.36 -2.35 16.48
CA VAL A 75 -8.08 -2.49 15.21
C VAL A 75 -7.30 -1.84 14.07
N ARG A 76 -6.80 -0.61 14.24
CA ARG A 76 -5.98 0.06 13.21
C ARG A 76 -4.70 -0.71 12.93
N LEU A 77 -4.06 -1.25 13.97
CA LEU A 77 -2.86 -2.07 13.82
C LEU A 77 -3.17 -3.38 13.07
N ALA A 78 -4.29 -4.03 13.38
CA ALA A 78 -4.72 -5.23 12.68
C ALA A 78 -4.96 -4.96 11.19
N ASN A 79 -5.73 -3.91 10.86
CA ASN A 79 -6.01 -3.51 9.48
C ASN A 79 -4.72 -3.18 8.71
N ALA A 80 -3.82 -2.41 9.33
CA ALA A 80 -2.52 -2.10 8.76
C ALA A 80 -1.67 -3.37 8.52
N THR A 81 -1.70 -4.32 9.46
CA THR A 81 -1.00 -5.61 9.33
C THR A 81 -1.56 -6.46 8.20
N VAL A 82 -2.90 -6.53 8.06
CA VAL A 82 -3.58 -7.26 6.98
C VAL A 82 -3.20 -6.66 5.63
N PHE A 83 -3.38 -5.35 5.45
CA PHE A 83 -3.01 -4.66 4.22
C PHE A 83 -1.52 -4.87 3.87
N ALA A 84 -0.61 -4.66 4.82
CA ALA A 84 0.83 -4.84 4.60
C ALA A 84 1.17 -6.28 4.20
N SER A 85 0.48 -7.27 4.77
CA SER A 85 0.67 -8.69 4.43
C SER A 85 0.20 -9.02 3.02
N ILE A 86 -0.95 -8.48 2.60
CA ILE A 86 -1.48 -8.63 1.23
C ILE A 86 -0.49 -8.01 0.23
N HIS A 87 -0.10 -6.75 0.46
CA HIS A 87 0.83 -6.04 -0.41
C HIS A 87 2.17 -6.77 -0.52
N HIS A 88 2.74 -7.18 0.63
CA HIS A 88 4.01 -7.92 0.66
C HIS A 88 3.93 -9.23 -0.13
N SER A 89 2.81 -9.96 -0.02
CA SER A 89 2.61 -11.22 -0.76
C SER A 89 2.51 -11.01 -2.28
N LEU A 90 1.91 -9.91 -2.73
CA LEU A 90 1.86 -9.54 -4.15
C LEU A 90 3.24 -9.13 -4.69
N CYS A 91 4.04 -8.41 -3.88
CA CYS A 91 5.39 -8.00 -4.25
C CYS A 91 6.37 -9.18 -4.29
N GLN A 92 6.36 -10.08 -3.30
CA GLN A 92 7.27 -11.23 -3.24
C GLN A 92 7.23 -12.09 -4.51
N ARG A 93 6.05 -12.25 -5.13
CA ARG A 93 5.89 -13.00 -6.38
C ARG A 93 6.64 -12.38 -7.57
N SER A 94 7.08 -11.13 -7.45
CA SER A 94 7.76 -10.36 -8.50
C SER A 94 9.26 -10.17 -8.24
N ILE A 95 9.78 -10.53 -7.06
CA ILE A 95 11.18 -10.29 -6.69
C ILE A 95 12.05 -11.49 -7.11
N PRO A 96 13.12 -11.29 -7.89
CA PRO A 96 14.09 -12.34 -8.18
C PRO A 96 14.78 -12.84 -6.90
N PRO A 97 15.12 -14.15 -6.79
CA PRO A 97 15.84 -14.66 -5.64
C PRO A 97 17.19 -13.95 -5.43
N GLY A 98 17.41 -13.40 -4.23
CA GLY A 98 18.70 -12.81 -3.82
C GLY A 98 18.82 -11.29 -3.96
N GLU A 99 17.79 -10.60 -4.46
CA GLU A 99 17.78 -9.13 -4.54
C GLU A 99 17.05 -8.50 -3.35
N SER A 100 17.66 -7.47 -2.76
CA SER A 100 16.98 -6.59 -1.80
C SER A 100 16.01 -5.70 -2.56
N TRP A 101 14.73 -5.78 -2.22
CA TRP A 101 13.67 -4.99 -2.85
C TRP A 101 13.46 -3.68 -2.09
N GLU A 102 13.65 -2.56 -2.76
CA GLU A 102 13.17 -1.25 -2.31
C GLU A 102 11.93 -0.86 -3.12
N LEU A 103 10.82 -0.60 -2.43
CA LEU A 103 9.58 -0.19 -3.07
C LEU A 103 9.67 1.29 -3.48
N GLN A 104 9.97 1.52 -4.75
CA GLN A 104 9.91 2.83 -5.36
C GLN A 104 8.55 3.06 -6.05
N PRO A 105 7.99 4.28 -6.01
CA PRO A 105 6.83 4.64 -6.84
C PRO A 105 7.12 4.39 -8.33
N GLY A 106 6.13 3.84 -9.02
CA GLY A 106 6.25 3.48 -10.43
C GLY A 106 5.06 2.66 -10.89
N LEU A 107 4.93 2.46 -12.20
CA LEU A 107 3.74 1.88 -12.82
C LEU A 107 3.41 0.50 -12.26
N GLU A 108 4.38 -0.42 -12.30
CA GLU A 108 4.20 -1.80 -11.85
C GLU A 108 3.90 -1.87 -10.35
N ASN A 109 4.57 -1.02 -9.55
CA ASN A 109 4.34 -0.97 -8.11
C ASN A 109 3.01 -0.31 -7.76
N GLY A 110 2.56 0.67 -8.54
CA GLY A 110 1.26 1.30 -8.38
C GLY A 110 0.11 0.36 -8.69
N GLU A 111 0.26 -0.46 -9.73
CA GLU A 111 -0.71 -1.50 -10.06
C GLU A 111 -0.82 -2.54 -8.93
N ARG A 112 0.31 -2.96 -8.34
CA ARG A 112 0.32 -3.84 -7.16
C ARG A 112 -0.28 -3.18 -5.94
N LEU A 113 0.02 -1.90 -5.71
CA LEU A 113 -0.55 -1.12 -4.61
C LEU A 113 -2.07 -1.04 -4.70
N CYS A 114 -2.61 -0.66 -5.87
CA CYS A 114 -4.05 -0.63 -6.09
C CYS A 114 -4.68 -2.02 -5.92
N SER A 115 -4.04 -3.07 -6.43
CA SER A 115 -4.56 -4.44 -6.30
C SER A 115 -4.56 -4.90 -4.84
N ALA A 116 -3.52 -4.58 -4.07
CA ALA A 116 -3.46 -4.87 -2.64
C ALA A 116 -4.58 -4.13 -1.88
N PHE A 117 -4.79 -2.86 -2.21
CA PHE A 117 -5.82 -2.03 -1.59
C PHE A 117 -7.22 -2.55 -1.91
N GLU A 118 -7.48 -2.93 -3.16
CA GLU A 118 -8.77 -3.50 -3.59
C GLU A 118 -9.08 -4.80 -2.87
N ILE A 119 -8.12 -5.74 -2.79
CA ILE A 119 -8.28 -6.98 -2.01
C ILE A 119 -8.53 -6.68 -0.53
N PHE A 120 -7.78 -5.73 0.04
CA PHE A 120 -7.99 -5.32 1.43
C PHE A 120 -9.39 -4.75 1.67
N ARG A 121 -9.90 -3.89 0.77
CA ARG A 121 -11.24 -3.30 0.88
C ARG A 121 -12.35 -4.33 0.70
N GLU A 122 -12.10 -5.41 -0.05
CA GLU A 122 -13.03 -6.53 -0.16
C GLU A 122 -13.12 -7.32 1.15
N TRP A 123 -12.01 -7.49 1.87
CA TRP A 123 -11.96 -8.22 3.14
C TRP A 123 -12.40 -7.38 4.34
N GLU A 124 -12.05 -6.09 4.34
CA GLU A 124 -12.28 -5.16 5.44
C GLU A 124 -12.97 -3.88 4.93
N PRO A 125 -14.24 -3.96 4.50
CA PRO A 125 -14.95 -2.84 3.86
C PRO A 125 -15.14 -1.63 4.79
N ASP A 126 -15.23 -1.86 6.09
CA ASP A 126 -15.45 -0.82 7.10
C ASP A 126 -14.15 -0.29 7.71
N ALA A 127 -12.99 -0.76 7.25
CA ALA A 127 -11.71 -0.30 7.77
C ALA A 127 -11.44 1.18 7.43
N ASP A 128 -11.10 1.94 8.48
CA ASP A 128 -10.55 3.30 8.36
C ASP A 128 -9.08 3.26 7.91
N LEU A 129 -8.88 3.04 6.60
CA LEU A 129 -7.58 3.10 5.95
C LEU A 129 -7.69 3.83 4.61
N GLU A 130 -7.24 5.09 4.58
CA GLU A 130 -7.16 5.88 3.34
C GLU A 130 -6.08 5.34 2.40
N PHE A 131 -6.23 5.58 1.10
CA PHE A 131 -5.26 5.11 0.10
C PHE A 131 -3.85 5.63 0.33
N ASP A 132 -3.68 6.90 0.71
CA ASP A 132 -2.34 7.44 1.00
C ASP A 132 -1.70 6.83 2.25
N GLN A 133 -2.51 6.44 3.24
CA GLN A 133 -2.04 5.69 4.40
C GLN A 133 -1.59 4.28 4.00
N ALA A 134 -2.31 3.65 3.07
CA ALA A 134 -1.92 2.37 2.48
C ALA A 134 -0.61 2.49 1.67
N ALA A 135 -0.44 3.55 0.87
CA ALA A 135 0.81 3.83 0.16
C ALA A 135 1.99 4.04 1.12
N LEU A 136 1.78 4.77 2.22
CA LEU A 136 2.77 4.95 3.29
C LEU A 136 3.15 3.61 3.94
N LEU A 137 2.17 2.78 4.31
CA LEU A 137 2.39 1.44 4.88
C LEU A 137 3.17 0.53 3.94
N ALA A 138 2.80 0.51 2.66
CA ALA A 138 3.44 -0.33 1.66
C ALA A 138 4.93 0.00 1.53
N ARG A 139 5.26 1.30 1.42
CA ARG A 139 6.66 1.76 1.36
C ARG A 139 7.40 1.49 2.66
N GLY A 140 6.81 1.86 3.79
CA GLY A 140 7.43 1.69 5.10
C GLY A 140 7.74 0.23 5.43
N ALA A 141 6.80 -0.68 5.16
CA ALA A 141 6.99 -2.10 5.40
C ALA A 141 7.98 -2.75 4.42
N ALA A 142 7.98 -2.35 3.14
CA ALA A 142 8.90 -2.89 2.15
C ALA A 142 10.34 -2.42 2.37
N ASN A 143 10.53 -1.13 2.64
CA ASN A 143 11.84 -0.50 2.83
C ASN A 143 12.34 -0.63 4.28
N SER A 144 11.51 -1.18 5.17
CA SER A 144 11.74 -1.21 6.61
C SER A 144 12.03 0.18 7.21
N GLU A 145 11.30 1.21 6.75
CA GLU A 145 11.40 2.59 7.22
C GLU A 145 10.55 2.77 8.49
N ASN A 146 11.17 2.73 9.67
CA ASN A 146 10.55 2.87 11.00
C ASN A 146 9.52 1.78 11.38
N ILE A 147 8.95 1.06 10.43
CA ILE A 147 8.08 -0.09 10.63
C ILE A 147 8.65 -1.33 9.95
N GLU A 148 8.24 -2.50 10.42
CA GLU A 148 8.66 -3.78 9.84
C GLU A 148 7.52 -4.81 9.96
N LEU A 149 7.41 -5.67 8.95
CA LEU A 149 6.49 -6.80 8.97
C LEU A 149 7.24 -8.06 9.40
N LEU A 150 6.95 -8.55 10.60
CA LEU A 150 7.54 -9.75 11.17
C LEU A 150 6.52 -10.88 11.27
N ARG A 151 7.01 -12.08 11.59
CA ARG A 151 6.17 -13.23 11.97
C ARG A 151 6.29 -13.48 13.47
N CYS A 152 5.17 -13.78 14.10
CA CYS A 152 5.15 -14.21 15.48
C CYS A 152 5.96 -15.51 15.67
N LEU A 153 6.82 -15.57 16.68
CA LEU A 153 7.61 -16.79 16.96
C LEU A 153 6.77 -17.99 17.44
N LYS A 154 5.50 -17.79 17.82
CA LYS A 154 4.63 -18.85 18.34
C LYS A 154 3.60 -19.36 17.32
N CYS A 155 2.84 -18.46 16.71
CA CYS A 155 1.77 -18.83 15.76
C CYS A 155 2.09 -18.46 14.30
N HIS A 156 3.27 -17.88 14.04
CA HIS A 156 3.70 -17.44 12.71
C HIS A 156 2.79 -16.41 12.01
N SER A 157 1.81 -15.84 12.73
CA SER A 157 0.97 -14.76 12.22
C SER A 157 1.82 -13.53 11.89
N ALA A 158 1.44 -12.81 10.84
CA ALA A 158 2.06 -11.53 10.51
C ALA A 158 1.87 -10.53 11.66
N MET A 159 2.86 -9.66 11.84
CA MET A 159 2.90 -8.63 12.87
C MET A 159 3.54 -7.38 12.30
N LEU A 160 2.80 -6.28 12.24
CA LEU A 160 3.39 -4.97 12.01
C LEU A 160 3.98 -4.44 13.32
N ILE A 161 5.25 -4.07 13.30
CA ILE A 161 5.94 -3.50 14.46
C ILE A 161 6.55 -2.15 14.12
N ASP A 162 6.67 -1.29 15.14
CA ASP A 162 7.54 -0.11 15.12
C ASP A 162 8.96 -0.59 15.46
N LYS A 163 9.95 -0.26 14.62
CA LYS A 163 11.35 -0.69 14.75
C LYS A 163 12.05 -0.06 15.95
N TRP A 164 11.59 1.10 16.38
CA TRP A 164 12.18 1.86 17.49
C TRP A 164 11.48 1.58 18.82
N ALA A 165 10.27 1.03 18.77
CA ALA A 165 9.62 0.49 19.95
C ALA A 165 10.32 -0.79 20.44
N ARG A 166 10.11 -1.16 21.71
CA ARG A 166 10.64 -2.41 22.26
C ARG A 166 10.17 -3.59 21.40
N ARG A 167 11.12 -4.28 20.76
CA ARG A 167 10.84 -5.36 19.80
C ARG A 167 9.94 -6.40 20.43
N ARG A 168 8.81 -6.68 19.77
CA ARG A 168 7.86 -7.70 20.18
C ARG A 168 8.05 -8.93 19.33
N GLU A 169 8.41 -10.05 19.96
CA GLU A 169 8.65 -11.33 19.28
C GLU A 169 7.37 -12.18 19.12
N VAL A 170 6.33 -11.83 19.89
CA VAL A 170 5.05 -12.55 19.90
C VAL A 170 3.88 -11.62 19.58
N CYS A 171 2.81 -12.13 18.98
CA CYS A 171 1.64 -11.32 18.66
C CYS A 171 0.78 -11.03 19.91
N SER A 172 -0.15 -10.08 19.82
CA SER A 172 -1.08 -9.75 20.91
C SER A 172 -1.86 -10.96 21.38
N GLY A 173 -2.43 -11.75 20.46
CA GLY A 173 -3.20 -12.95 20.81
C GLY A 173 -2.38 -14.01 21.55
N CYS A 174 -1.11 -14.19 21.19
CA CYS A 174 -0.22 -15.13 21.88
C CYS A 174 0.22 -14.65 23.26
N ARG A 175 0.33 -13.33 23.49
CA ARG A 175 0.58 -12.76 24.82
C ARG A 175 -0.61 -12.95 25.75
N SER A 176 -1.80 -12.54 25.31
CA SER A 176 -3.01 -12.65 26.14
C SER A 176 -3.31 -14.09 26.56
N ARG A 177 -2.96 -15.08 25.73
CA ARG A 177 -3.08 -16.51 26.08
C ARG A 177 -2.03 -17.01 27.09
N ARG A 178 -0.87 -16.37 27.20
CA ARG A 178 0.13 -16.69 28.23
C ARG A 178 -0.29 -16.11 29.58
N ASP A 179 -0.77 -14.86 29.58
CA ASP A 179 -1.19 -14.18 30.81
C ASP A 179 -2.48 -14.79 31.41
N ALA A 180 -3.28 -15.48 30.59
CA ALA A 180 -4.49 -16.19 31.01
C ALA A 180 -4.24 -17.62 31.55
N ASN A 181 -2.98 -18.08 31.59
CA ASN A 181 -2.62 -19.39 32.10
C ASN A 181 -1.58 -19.21 33.23
N PRO A 182 -2.03 -18.99 34.48
CA PRO A 182 -1.15 -18.85 35.64
C PRO A 182 -0.35 -20.13 35.94
#